data_AF-A0A1U7NI07-F1
#
_entry.id   AF-A0A1U7NI07-F1
#
_cell.length_a   1.000
_cell.length_b   1.000
_cell.length_c   1.000
_cell.angle_alpha   90.00
_cell.angle_beta   90.00
_cell.angle_gamma   90.00
#
_symmetry.space_group_name_H-M   'P 1'
#
loop_
_entity.id
_entity.type
_entity.pdbx_description
1 polymer ?
#
loop_
_entity_poly.entity_id
_entity_poly.type
_entity_poly.pdbx_seq_one_letter_code
_entity_poly.pdbx_strand_id
1 'polypeptide(L)'
;MMDRHLTEKKMIISRAKKIKAKKQNTDLNKKQNIAMKNGFTLSECLVCLLIVCILMITTKSSNSSSSLPVFMKQMESRYLQVQQQSFALKQEKRIRIDENYALFDHQKFQYPKGIVCEPASFGFSSRGNIQTAGSFICSNETESMKLVIQIGTGRIRDEKTED
;
A
#
# COMPACT_ATOMS: atom_id res chain seq x y z
N MET A 1 -8.63 22.82 -83.12
CA MET A 1 -9.72 22.54 -82.16
C MET A 1 -9.27 21.74 -80.92
N MET A 2 -8.04 21.21 -80.88
CA MET A 2 -7.54 20.32 -79.81
C MET A 2 -6.95 21.03 -78.56
N ASP A 3 -6.48 22.27 -78.68
CA ASP A 3 -5.81 23.00 -77.57
C ASP A 3 -6.73 23.56 -76.48
N ARG A 4 -7.98 23.94 -76.81
CA ARG A 4 -8.92 24.45 -75.78
C ARG A 4 -9.25 23.37 -74.74
N HIS A 5 -9.48 22.14 -75.18
CA HIS A 5 -9.80 21.02 -74.30
C HIS A 5 -8.63 20.65 -73.36
N LEU A 6 -7.38 20.78 -73.81
CA LEU A 6 -6.22 20.54 -72.95
C LEU A 6 -6.06 21.62 -71.88
N THR A 7 -6.34 22.87 -72.24
CA THR A 7 -6.25 24.01 -71.33
C THR A 7 -7.34 23.98 -70.24
N GLU A 8 -8.57 23.61 -70.60
CA GLU A 8 -9.66 23.41 -69.63
C GLU A 8 -9.37 22.25 -68.66
N LYS A 9 -8.87 21.11 -69.17
CA LYS A 9 -8.46 19.99 -68.31
C LYS A 9 -7.38 20.38 -67.31
N LYS A 10 -6.37 21.17 -67.73
CA LYS A 10 -5.33 21.69 -66.82
C LYS A 10 -5.91 22.62 -65.74
N MET A 11 -6.87 23.48 -66.09
CA MET A 11 -7.56 24.34 -65.12
C MET A 11 -8.36 23.53 -64.09
N ILE A 12 -9.09 22.51 -64.52
CA ILE A 12 -9.88 21.64 -63.64
C ILE A 12 -8.97 20.88 -62.68
N ILE A 13 -7.86 20.32 -63.17
CA ILE A 13 -6.87 19.62 -62.34
C ILE A 13 -6.23 20.57 -61.31
N SER A 14 -5.89 21.79 -61.72
CA SER A 14 -5.34 22.82 -60.83
C SER A 14 -6.33 23.19 -59.71
N ARG A 15 -7.61 23.37 -60.04
CA ARG A 15 -8.68 23.64 -59.05
C ARG A 15 -8.87 22.47 -58.10
N ALA A 16 -8.92 21.24 -58.61
CA ALA A 16 -9.04 20.04 -57.78
C ALA A 16 -7.86 19.87 -56.81
N LYS A 17 -6.64 20.19 -57.25
CA LYS A 17 -5.44 20.14 -56.41
C LYS A 17 -5.49 21.18 -55.29
N LYS A 18 -5.96 22.40 -55.57
CA LYS A 18 -6.18 23.44 -54.54
C LYS A 18 -7.24 23.04 -53.52
N ILE A 19 -8.34 22.43 -53.97
CA ILE A 19 -9.42 21.96 -53.07
C ILE A 19 -8.91 20.85 -52.14
N LYS A 20 -8.15 19.87 -52.66
CA LYS A 20 -7.54 18.81 -51.85
C LYS A 20 -6.55 19.35 -50.83
N ALA A 21 -5.67 20.27 -51.24
CA ALA A 21 -4.71 20.89 -50.32
C ALA A 21 -5.40 21.70 -49.21
N LYS A 22 -6.47 22.44 -49.54
CA LYS A 22 -7.27 23.16 -48.56
C LYS A 22 -7.93 22.20 -47.57
N LYS A 23 -8.57 21.13 -48.04
CA LYS A 23 -9.21 20.11 -47.19
C LYS A 23 -8.21 19.43 -46.25
N GLN A 24 -7.05 19.03 -46.78
CA GLN A 24 -6.00 18.40 -45.98
C GLN A 24 -5.47 19.32 -44.88
N ASN A 25 -5.32 20.63 -45.18
CA ASN A 25 -4.93 21.63 -44.19
C ASN A 25 -6.02 21.83 -43.12
N THR A 26 -7.31 21.85 -43.50
CA THR A 26 -8.41 21.93 -42.53
C THR A 26 -8.49 20.69 -41.63
N ASP A 27 -8.26 19.50 -42.19
CA ASP A 27 -8.28 18.23 -41.43
C ASP A 27 -7.10 18.13 -40.46
N LEU A 28 -5.91 18.61 -40.86
CA LEU A 28 -4.73 18.72 -39.99
C LEU A 28 -4.98 19.68 -38.81
N ASN A 29 -5.51 20.88 -39.09
CA ASN A 29 -5.85 21.85 -38.05
C ASN A 29 -6.94 21.32 -37.09
N LYS A 30 -7.92 20.59 -37.62
CA LYS A 30 -8.97 19.94 -36.80
C LYS A 30 -8.38 18.85 -35.92
N LYS A 31 -7.48 18.01 -36.46
CA LYS A 31 -6.82 16.94 -35.71
C LYS A 31 -5.90 17.49 -34.60
N GLN A 32 -5.19 18.59 -34.87
CA GLN A 32 -4.40 19.31 -33.84
C GLN A 32 -5.29 19.91 -32.74
N ASN A 33 -6.42 20.53 -33.10
CA ASN A 33 -7.37 21.08 -32.11
C ASN A 33 -8.02 20.00 -31.23
N ILE A 34 -8.26 18.79 -31.76
CA ILE A 34 -8.79 17.67 -30.97
C ILE A 34 -7.72 17.14 -30.01
N ALA A 35 -6.47 17.02 -30.46
CA ALA A 35 -5.36 16.57 -29.62
C ALA A 35 -5.10 17.50 -28.43
N MET A 36 -5.28 18.82 -28.60
CA MET A 36 -5.12 19.80 -27.51
C MET A 36 -6.33 19.86 -26.55
N LYS A 37 -7.52 19.39 -26.95
CA LYS A 37 -8.72 19.41 -26.10
C LYS A 37 -8.77 18.32 -25.04
N ASN A 38 -7.96 17.27 -25.16
CA ASN A 38 -8.05 16.06 -24.33
C ASN A 38 -6.86 15.91 -23.36
N GLY A 39 -6.01 16.93 -23.23
CA GLY A 39 -4.92 16.93 -22.25
C GLY A 39 -5.39 17.53 -20.92
N PHE A 40 -5.09 16.86 -19.81
CA PHE A 40 -5.28 17.46 -18.49
C PHE A 40 -4.39 18.70 -18.36
N THR A 41 -4.99 19.78 -17.91
CA THR A 41 -4.26 21.02 -17.64
C THR A 41 -3.41 20.85 -16.39
N LEU A 42 -2.30 21.59 -16.30
CA LEU A 42 -1.43 21.57 -15.11
C LEU A 42 -2.20 21.93 -13.83
N SER A 43 -3.21 22.80 -13.94
CA SER A 43 -4.14 23.13 -12.86
C SER A 43 -4.98 21.94 -12.40
N GLU A 44 -5.50 21.12 -13.31
CA GLU A 44 -6.29 19.92 -12.95
C GLU A 44 -5.41 18.88 -12.24
N CYS A 45 -4.18 18.68 -12.73
CA CYS A 45 -3.22 17.78 -12.08
C CYS A 45 -2.89 18.24 -10.65
N LEU A 46 -2.72 19.55 -10.42
CA LEU A 46 -2.48 20.12 -9.09
C LEU A 46 -3.67 19.91 -8.15
N VAL A 47 -4.90 20.09 -8.64
CA VAL A 47 -6.12 19.85 -7.85
C VAL A 47 -6.23 18.38 -7.46
N CYS A 48 -5.98 17.45 -8.39
CA CYS A 48 -5.97 16.02 -8.10
C CYS A 48 -4.93 15.65 -7.02
N LEU A 49 -3.70 16.18 -7.14
CA LEU A 49 -2.65 15.94 -6.13
C LEU A 49 -3.04 16.50 -4.76
N LEU A 50 -3.63 17.69 -4.72
CA LEU A 50 -4.08 18.32 -3.49
C LEU A 50 -5.17 17.49 -2.81
N ILE A 51 -6.13 16.95 -3.56
CA ILE A 51 -7.17 16.05 -3.03
C ILE A 51 -6.53 14.79 -2.43
N VAL A 52 -5.59 14.16 -3.13
CA VAL A 52 -4.88 12.97 -2.63
C VAL A 52 -4.10 13.30 -1.35
N CYS A 53 -3.41 14.44 -1.30
CA CYS A 53 -2.71 14.90 -0.09
C CYS A 53 -3.67 15.10 1.09
N ILE A 54 -4.82 15.75 0.87
CA ILE A 54 -5.82 15.96 1.94
C ILE A 54 -6.35 14.61 2.43
N LEU A 55 -6.70 13.69 1.53
CA LEU A 55 -7.21 12.36 1.91
C LEU A 55 -6.18 11.55 2.71
N MET A 56 -4.89 11.65 2.37
CA MET A 56 -3.81 11.00 3.10
C MET A 56 -3.60 11.60 4.50
N ILE A 57 -3.88 12.89 4.68
CA ILE A 57 -3.80 13.57 5.97
C ILE A 57 -5.01 13.20 6.84
N THR A 58 -6.22 13.21 6.28
CA THR A 58 -7.47 12.96 7.03
C THR A 58 -7.63 11.49 7.44
N THR A 59 -6.99 10.55 6.74
CA THR A 59 -7.03 9.11 7.11
C THR A 59 -6.06 8.76 8.24
N LYS A 60 -5.21 9.69 8.67
CA LYS A 60 -4.23 9.49 9.74
C LYS A 60 -4.78 9.77 11.15
N SER A 61 -6.04 9.43 11.42
CA SER A 61 -6.54 9.49 12.80
C SER A 61 -7.88 8.77 12.93
N SER A 62 -7.84 7.44 13.09
CA SER A 62 -8.71 6.84 14.09
C SER A 62 -7.79 6.15 15.09
N ASN A 63 -7.86 6.57 16.36
CA ASN A 63 -7.54 5.69 17.46
C ASN A 63 -8.57 4.55 17.37
N SER A 64 -8.34 3.61 16.46
CA SER A 64 -9.17 2.45 16.34
C SER A 64 -8.97 1.67 17.63
N SER A 65 -10.05 1.54 18.40
CA SER A 65 -10.21 0.43 19.32
C SER A 65 -10.08 -0.83 18.47
N SER A 66 -8.85 -1.30 18.27
CA SER A 66 -8.58 -2.51 17.51
C SER A 66 -9.20 -3.65 18.27
N SER A 67 -10.03 -4.45 17.61
CA SER A 67 -10.55 -5.67 18.21
C SER A 67 -9.39 -6.57 18.63
N LEU A 68 -9.60 -7.37 19.69
CA LEU A 68 -8.57 -8.27 20.21
C LEU A 68 -7.99 -9.19 19.10
N PRO A 69 -8.78 -9.74 18.15
CA PRO A 69 -8.22 -10.54 17.05
C PRO A 69 -7.27 -9.76 16.14
N VAL A 70 -7.59 -8.50 15.83
CA VAL A 70 -6.72 -7.65 15.01
C VAL A 70 -5.43 -7.33 15.75
N PHE A 71 -5.53 -7.04 17.05
CA PHE A 71 -4.37 -6.84 17.91
C PHE A 71 -3.48 -8.10 17.96
N MET A 72 -4.06 -9.28 18.14
CA MET A 72 -3.31 -10.55 18.15
C MET A 72 -2.57 -10.79 16.83
N LYS A 73 -3.19 -10.50 15.68
CA LYS A 73 -2.52 -10.55 14.37
C LYS A 73 -1.37 -9.54 14.24
N GLN A 74 -1.50 -8.35 14.81
CA GLN A 74 -0.40 -7.39 14.85
C GLN A 74 0.75 -7.89 15.73
N MET A 75 0.46 -8.52 16.87
CA MET A 75 1.46 -9.13 17.74
C MET A 75 2.20 -10.26 17.03
N GLU A 76 1.48 -11.16 16.34
CA GLU A 76 2.05 -12.23 15.51
C GLU A 76 2.99 -11.65 14.44
N SER A 77 2.54 -10.64 13.69
CA SER A 77 3.34 -10.01 12.63
C SER A 77 4.63 -9.39 13.16
N ARG A 78 4.57 -8.67 14.29
CA ARG A 78 5.74 -8.07 14.93
C ARG A 78 6.72 -9.12 15.45
N TYR A 79 6.20 -10.19 16.04
CA TYR A 79 7.01 -11.31 16.49
C TYR A 79 7.80 -11.91 15.31
N LEU A 80 7.13 -12.19 14.18
CA LEU A 80 7.78 -12.71 12.96
C LEU A 80 8.82 -11.73 12.40
N GLN A 81 8.55 -10.43 12.47
CA GLN A 81 9.49 -9.41 12.03
C GLN A 81 10.79 -9.44 12.86
N VAL A 82 10.70 -9.57 14.18
CA VAL A 82 11.88 -9.69 15.05
C VAL A 82 12.67 -10.95 14.75
N GLN A 83 11.98 -12.07 14.50
CA GLN A 83 12.63 -13.33 14.07
C GLN A 83 13.43 -13.16 12.78
N GLN A 84 12.81 -12.53 11.77
CA GLN A 84 13.47 -12.25 10.50
C GLN A 84 14.68 -11.32 10.68
N GLN A 85 14.56 -10.31 11.53
CA GLN A 85 15.66 -9.41 11.86
C GLN A 85 16.82 -10.13 12.57
N SER A 86 16.52 -11.05 13.49
CA SER A 86 17.56 -11.80 14.20
C SER A 86 18.38 -12.67 13.23
N PHE A 87 17.71 -13.30 12.26
CA PHE A 87 18.33 -14.07 11.19
C PHE A 87 19.14 -13.18 10.21
N ALA A 88 18.53 -12.07 9.74
CA ALA A 88 19.16 -11.18 8.77
C ALA A 88 20.41 -10.48 9.33
N LEU A 89 20.35 -10.03 10.58
CA LEU A 89 21.44 -9.31 11.25
C LEU A 89 22.43 -10.24 11.95
N LYS A 90 22.16 -11.55 12.03
CA LYS A 90 22.93 -12.53 12.80
C LYS A 90 23.12 -12.11 14.26
N GLN A 91 22.10 -11.52 14.85
CA GLN A 91 22.12 -11.02 16.22
C GLN A 91 20.98 -11.64 17.01
N GLU A 92 21.22 -11.87 18.30
CA GLU A 92 20.14 -12.26 19.19
C GLU A 92 19.17 -11.09 19.39
N LYS A 93 17.89 -11.43 19.46
CA LYS A 93 16.81 -10.47 19.67
C LYS A 93 15.91 -10.95 20.78
N ARG A 94 15.41 -10.03 21.60
CA ARG A 94 14.52 -10.36 22.72
C ARG A 94 13.17 -9.72 22.54
N ILE A 95 12.13 -10.42 22.95
CA ILE A 95 10.77 -9.89 23.04
C ILE A 95 10.36 -9.97 24.50
N ARG A 96 9.85 -8.85 25.04
CA ARG A 96 9.23 -8.82 26.35
C ARG A 96 7.80 -8.34 26.21
N ILE A 97 6.86 -9.12 26.71
CA ILE A 97 5.45 -8.79 26.82
C ILE A 97 5.26 -8.33 28.28
N ASP A 98 4.78 -7.11 28.46
CA ASP A 98 4.32 -6.58 29.74
C ASP A 98 2.80 -6.35 29.65
N GLU A 99 2.18 -5.97 30.77
CA GLU A 99 0.72 -5.83 30.88
C GLU A 99 0.09 -4.89 29.84
N ASN A 100 0.73 -3.75 29.60
CA ASN A 100 0.18 -2.65 28.78
C ASN A 100 1.04 -2.28 27.57
N TYR A 101 2.17 -2.97 27.38
CA TYR A 101 3.08 -2.73 26.27
C TYR A 101 3.96 -3.96 26.02
N ALA A 102 4.53 -4.03 24.83
CA ALA A 102 5.57 -4.98 24.50
C ALA A 102 6.86 -4.25 24.09
N LEU A 103 7.99 -4.88 24.35
CA LEU A 103 9.30 -4.52 23.82
C LEU A 103 9.69 -5.57 22.78
N PHE A 104 9.72 -5.16 21.52
CA PHE A 104 10.25 -5.94 20.42
C PHE A 104 11.70 -5.49 20.20
N ASP A 105 12.64 -6.20 20.80
CA ASP A 105 14.04 -5.80 20.95
C ASP A 105 14.15 -4.45 21.67
N HIS A 106 14.47 -3.36 20.95
CA HIS A 106 14.54 -2.00 21.50
C HIS A 106 13.31 -1.15 21.14
N GLN A 107 12.35 -1.71 20.40
CA GLN A 107 11.17 -0.99 19.95
C GLN A 107 10.00 -1.22 20.90
N LYS A 108 9.53 -0.15 21.54
CA LYS A 108 8.31 -0.17 22.35
C LYS A 108 7.07 -0.17 21.46
N PHE A 109 6.17 -1.12 21.71
CA PHE A 109 4.83 -1.19 21.14
C PHE A 109 3.81 -1.01 22.26
N GLN A 110 3.10 0.12 22.23
CA GLN A 110 2.07 0.43 23.22
C GLN A 110 0.77 -0.27 22.83
N TYR A 111 0.12 -0.94 23.79
CA TYR A 111 -1.16 -1.59 23.50
C TYR A 111 -2.28 -0.55 23.34
N PRO A 112 -3.28 -0.84 22.49
CA PRO A 112 -4.55 -0.12 22.45
C PRO A 112 -5.21 -0.09 23.84
N LYS A 113 -5.99 0.95 24.13
CA LYS A 113 -6.75 1.04 25.38
C LYS A 113 -7.70 -0.15 25.52
N GLY A 114 -7.77 -0.73 26.72
CA GLY A 114 -8.67 -1.85 27.04
C GLY A 114 -8.13 -3.23 26.67
N ILE A 115 -6.90 -3.32 26.14
CA ILE A 115 -6.20 -4.59 25.92
C ILE A 115 -5.07 -4.72 26.94
N VAL A 116 -5.04 -5.86 27.63
CA VAL A 116 -3.97 -6.24 28.56
C VAL A 116 -3.43 -7.62 28.19
N CYS A 117 -2.15 -7.87 28.49
CA CYS A 117 -1.53 -9.18 28.25
C CYS A 117 -0.83 -9.70 29.50
N GLU A 118 -0.74 -11.02 29.64
CA GLU A 118 0.08 -11.64 30.68
C GLU A 118 1.58 -11.45 30.38
N PRO A 119 2.40 -11.07 31.38
CA PRO A 119 3.82 -10.88 31.16
C PRO A 119 4.52 -12.15 30.68
N ALA A 120 5.34 -12.02 29.65
CA ALA A 120 6.11 -13.12 29.07
C ALA A 120 7.39 -12.62 28.42
N SER A 121 8.38 -13.49 28.25
CA SER A 121 9.65 -13.13 27.62
C SER A 121 10.13 -14.24 26.70
N PHE A 122 10.58 -13.84 25.51
CA PHE A 122 11.06 -14.74 24.46
C PHE A 122 12.39 -14.24 23.90
N GLY A 123 13.21 -15.16 23.42
CA GLY A 123 14.50 -14.85 22.78
C GLY A 123 14.63 -15.56 21.44
N PHE A 124 15.20 -14.87 20.45
CA PHE A 124 15.66 -15.46 19.22
C PHE A 124 17.17 -15.47 19.17
N SER A 125 17.73 -16.60 18.74
CA SER A 125 19.14 -16.71 18.38
C SER A 125 19.48 -15.91 17.11
N SER A 126 20.77 -15.75 16.85
CA SER A 126 21.33 -15.20 15.60
C SER A 126 20.97 -15.99 14.34
N ARG A 127 20.39 -17.18 14.50
CA ARG A 127 19.92 -18.04 13.39
C ARG A 127 18.41 -17.95 13.15
N GLY A 128 17.70 -17.06 13.85
CA GLY A 128 16.23 -16.95 13.73
C GLY A 128 15.46 -18.04 14.47
N ASN A 129 16.13 -18.90 15.23
CA ASN A 129 15.46 -19.93 16.03
C ASN A 129 15.07 -19.37 17.37
N ILE A 130 13.89 -19.75 17.85
CA ILE A 130 13.45 -19.43 19.20
C ILE A 130 14.26 -20.20 20.24
N GLN A 131 14.63 -19.51 21.31
CA GLN A 131 15.39 -20.08 22.42
C GLN A 131 14.49 -20.81 23.44
N THR A 132 13.23 -20.38 23.59
CA THR A 132 12.30 -20.93 24.59
C THR A 132 10.88 -20.88 24.05
N ALA A 133 10.18 -22.02 24.02
CA ALA A 133 8.74 -22.03 23.74
C ALA A 133 7.96 -21.44 24.89
N GLY A 134 6.75 -20.99 24.57
CA GLY A 134 5.80 -20.58 25.56
C GLY A 134 4.55 -20.04 24.91
N SER A 135 3.80 -19.30 25.68
CA SER A 135 2.61 -18.61 25.21
C SER A 135 2.37 -17.40 26.08
N PHE A 136 1.58 -16.47 25.58
CA PHE A 136 1.02 -15.41 26.40
C PHE A 136 -0.44 -15.23 26.03
N ILE A 137 -1.24 -14.82 27.02
CA ILE A 137 -2.65 -14.53 26.85
C ILE A 137 -2.80 -13.02 26.81
N CYS A 138 -3.63 -12.52 25.89
CA CYS A 138 -4.11 -11.15 25.91
C CYS A 138 -5.62 -11.16 25.98
N SER A 139 -6.18 -10.20 26.70
CA SER A 139 -7.61 -10.09 26.92
C SER A 139 -8.08 -8.65 26.75
N ASN A 140 -9.37 -8.53 26.43
CA ASN A 140 -10.13 -7.30 26.57
C ASN A 140 -11.29 -7.53 27.57
N GLU A 141 -12.24 -6.60 27.66
CA GLU A 141 -13.40 -6.72 28.58
C GLU A 141 -14.33 -7.92 28.29
N THR A 142 -14.25 -8.52 27.09
CA THR A 142 -15.23 -9.49 26.58
C THR A 142 -14.67 -10.86 26.22
N GLU A 143 -13.38 -10.95 25.91
CA GLU A 143 -12.74 -12.17 25.38
C GLU A 143 -11.24 -12.21 25.71
N SER A 144 -10.70 -13.44 25.71
CA SER A 144 -9.27 -13.73 25.84
C SER A 144 -8.77 -14.54 24.65
N MET A 145 -7.53 -14.27 24.23
CA MET A 145 -6.86 -14.98 23.14
C MET A 145 -5.44 -15.34 23.54
N LYS A 146 -5.03 -16.56 23.20
CA LYS A 146 -3.72 -17.09 23.52
C LYS A 146 -2.87 -17.17 22.26
N LEU A 147 -1.67 -16.59 22.31
CA LEU A 147 -0.67 -16.78 21.28
C LEU A 147 0.29 -17.89 21.72
N VAL A 148 0.33 -19.00 20.97
CA VAL A 148 1.20 -20.14 21.27
C VAL A 148 2.43 -20.10 20.37
N ILE A 149 3.60 -20.17 21.00
CA ILE A 149 4.89 -20.07 20.36
C ILE A 149 5.65 -21.39 20.55
N GLN A 150 5.86 -22.11 19.46
CA GLN A 150 6.46 -23.45 19.47
C GLN A 150 7.98 -23.42 19.21
N ILE A 151 8.72 -24.36 19.84
CA ILE A 151 10.16 -24.56 19.60
C ILE A 151 10.36 -25.03 18.15
N GLY A 152 11.34 -24.45 17.44
CA GLY A 152 11.69 -24.81 16.07
C GLY A 152 11.78 -23.60 15.16
N THR A 153 11.28 -23.71 13.93
CA THR A 153 11.27 -22.62 12.93
C THR A 153 10.34 -21.43 13.29
N GLY A 154 9.76 -21.42 14.49
CA GLY A 154 8.94 -20.30 14.97
C GLY A 154 7.51 -20.29 14.42
N ARG A 155 6.88 -21.47 14.27
CA ARG A 155 5.45 -21.54 13.91
C ARG A 155 4.60 -21.00 15.07
N ILE A 156 3.82 -19.98 14.79
CA ILE A 156 2.90 -19.33 15.74
C ILE A 156 1.48 -19.77 15.40
N ARG A 157 0.65 -19.98 16.42
CA ARG A 157 -0.77 -20.28 16.27
C ARG A 157 -1.59 -19.42 17.24
N ASP A 158 -2.71 -18.91 16.73
CA ASP A 158 -3.74 -18.29 17.55
C ASP A 158 -4.69 -19.39 18.05
N GLU A 159 -4.94 -19.41 19.35
CA GLU A 159 -5.96 -20.26 19.95
C GLU A 159 -6.97 -19.38 20.71
N LYS A 160 -8.26 -19.57 20.40
CA LYS A 160 -9.34 -18.97 21.19
C LYS A 160 -9.46 -19.77 22.49
N THR A 161 -9.43 -19.09 23.62
CA THR A 161 -9.66 -19.73 24.92
C THR A 161 -11.14 -19.60 25.23
N GLU A 162 -11.83 -20.72 25.42
CA GLU A 162 -13.20 -20.75 25.95
C GLU A 162 -13.07 -20.94 27.47
N ASP A 163 -13.59 -19.98 28.23
CA ASP A 163 -13.68 -20.07 29.70
C ASP A 163 -14.70 -21.13 30.14
#